data_AF-A0A090QN49-F1
#
_entry.id   AF-A0A090QN49-F1
#
_cell.length_a   1.000
_cell.length_b   1.000
_cell.length_c   1.000
_cell.angle_alpha   90.00
_cell.angle_beta   90.00
_cell.angle_gamma   90.00
#
_symmetry.space_group_name_H-M   'P 1'
#
loop_
_entity.id
_entity.type
_entity.pdbx_description
1 polymer ?
#
loop_
_entity_poly.entity_id
_entity_poly.type
_entity_poly.pdbx_seq_one_letter_code
_entity_poly.pdbx_strand_id
1 'polypeptide(L)'
;MSEYDAKAEKVIKKVEKLSGDKLNQLLQHLDCEVAHLPDFGYYPTEKAGQFVTYETESDLRDTENVPLKDKIHSYFKREVQPHVAEAWINLDATKIGYEISFNKYFYKHTPLRSIEEVTADILALEQQSDGLIADILNLG
;
A
#
# COMPACT_ATOMS: atom_id res chain seq x y z
N MET A 1 -0.05 -2.91 -20.16
CA MET A 1 0.56 -2.01 -19.17
C MET A 1 0.49 -0.63 -19.75
N SER A 2 -0.19 0.27 -19.06
CA SER A 2 -0.24 1.69 -19.42
C SER A 2 1.16 2.27 -19.23
N GLU A 3 1.77 2.80 -20.29
CA GLU A 3 3.07 3.48 -20.19
C GLU A 3 2.85 4.89 -19.66
N TYR A 4 3.52 5.23 -18.55
CA TYR A 4 3.50 6.58 -18.00
C TYR A 4 4.44 7.49 -18.81
N ASP A 5 3.89 8.58 -19.34
CA ASP A 5 4.66 9.67 -19.95
C ASP A 5 4.51 10.95 -19.12
N ALA A 6 5.61 11.36 -18.47
CA ALA A 6 5.68 12.59 -17.67
C ALA A 6 5.41 13.87 -18.49
N LYS A 7 5.42 13.80 -19.82
CA LYS A 7 5.16 14.93 -20.72
C LYS A 7 3.73 14.93 -21.26
N ALA A 8 2.91 13.93 -20.93
CA ALA A 8 1.52 13.89 -21.37
C ALA A 8 0.74 15.08 -20.80
N GLU A 9 -0.13 15.66 -21.62
CA GLU A 9 -1.02 16.73 -21.17
C GLU A 9 -2.12 16.17 -20.27
N LYS A 10 -2.42 16.88 -19.18
CA LYS A 10 -3.51 16.51 -18.27
C LYS A 10 -4.86 16.69 -18.97
N VAL A 11 -5.66 15.63 -19.01
CA VAL A 11 -7.01 15.66 -19.58
C VAL A 11 -7.99 16.24 -18.56
N ILE A 12 -8.65 17.35 -18.91
CA ILE A 12 -9.67 17.97 -18.06
C ILE A 12 -10.87 17.03 -17.95
N LYS A 13 -11.23 16.67 -16.72
CA LYS A 13 -12.46 15.95 -16.41
C LYS A 13 -13.65 16.91 -16.33
N LYS A 14 -13.52 17.94 -15.49
CA LYS A 14 -14.63 18.88 -15.24
C LYS A 14 -14.15 20.19 -14.65
N VAL A 15 -14.89 21.27 -14.94
CA VAL A 15 -14.81 22.54 -14.19
C VAL A 15 -15.90 22.56 -13.12
N GLU A 16 -15.49 22.57 -11.87
CA GLU A 16 -16.35 22.70 -10.69
C GLU A 16 -16.51 24.17 -10.29
N LYS A 17 -17.75 24.58 -10.03
CA LYS A 17 -18.07 25.89 -9.46
C LYS A 17 -18.28 25.72 -7.96
N LEU A 18 -17.29 26.13 -7.17
CA LEU A 18 -17.27 26.01 -5.72
C LEU A 18 -17.27 27.41 -5.11
N SER A 19 -18.38 27.79 -4.48
CA SER A 19 -18.57 29.10 -3.85
C SER A 19 -19.52 29.01 -2.66
N GLY A 20 -19.40 29.97 -1.74
CA GLY A 20 -20.21 30.05 -0.53
C GLY A 20 -20.16 28.76 0.29
N ASP A 21 -21.33 28.27 0.69
CA ASP A 21 -21.46 27.09 1.55
C ASP A 21 -20.84 25.82 0.95
N LYS A 22 -20.91 25.65 -0.38
CA LYS A 22 -20.33 24.46 -1.05
C LYS A 22 -18.81 24.40 -0.89
N LEU A 23 -18.16 25.56 -1.00
CA LEU A 23 -16.71 25.64 -0.80
C LEU A 23 -16.37 25.41 0.68
N ASN A 24 -17.12 26.01 1.61
CA ASN A 24 -16.89 25.83 3.03
C ASN A 24 -17.04 24.36 3.48
N GLN A 25 -18.07 23.67 2.98
CA GLN A 25 -18.28 22.23 3.23
C GLN A 25 -17.12 21.38 2.72
N LEU A 26 -16.62 21.67 1.51
CA LEU A 26 -15.48 20.97 0.95
C LEU A 26 -14.21 21.20 1.77
N LEU A 27 -13.91 22.45 2.12
CA LEU A 27 -12.73 22.79 2.94
C LEU A 27 -12.77 22.12 4.31
N GLN A 28 -13.96 22.07 4.93
CA GLN A 28 -14.16 21.37 6.20
C GLN A 28 -13.95 19.85 6.06
N HIS A 29 -14.47 19.24 5.00
CA HIS A 29 -14.28 17.81 4.72
C HIS A 29 -12.81 17.46 4.51
N LEU A 30 -12.10 18.30 3.76
CA LEU A 30 -10.68 18.11 3.43
C LEU A 30 -9.72 18.54 4.55
N ASP A 31 -10.22 19.17 5.62
CA ASP A 31 -9.43 19.83 6.68
C ASP A 31 -8.31 20.73 6.10
N CYS A 32 -8.65 21.55 5.11
CA CYS A 32 -7.67 22.33 4.36
C CYS A 32 -8.13 23.77 4.05
N GLU A 33 -7.20 24.58 3.55
CA GLU A 33 -7.46 25.94 3.08
C GLU A 33 -7.59 25.97 1.56
N VAL A 34 -8.18 27.04 1.01
CA VAL A 34 -8.36 27.21 -0.45
C VAL A 34 -7.03 27.06 -1.21
N ALA A 35 -5.92 27.53 -0.62
CA ALA A 35 -4.59 27.43 -1.21
C ALA A 35 -4.08 25.98 -1.36
N HIS A 36 -4.62 25.05 -0.57
CA HIS A 36 -4.23 23.64 -0.53
C HIS A 36 -5.13 22.74 -1.38
N LEU A 37 -6.24 23.25 -1.93
CA LEU A 37 -7.14 22.51 -2.82
C LEU A 37 -6.46 21.79 -3.99
N PRO A 38 -5.37 22.31 -4.61
CA PRO A 38 -4.62 21.57 -5.63
C PRO A 38 -4.01 20.26 -5.11
N ASP A 39 -3.58 20.22 -3.85
CA ASP A 39 -3.05 19.00 -3.20
C ASP A 39 -4.17 17.94 -3.01
N PHE A 40 -5.44 18.29 -3.25
CA PHE A 40 -6.61 17.39 -3.22
C PHE A 40 -7.31 17.28 -4.59
N GLY A 41 -6.64 17.69 -5.68
CA GLY A 41 -7.13 17.52 -7.05
C GLY A 41 -8.06 18.63 -7.56
N TYR A 42 -8.20 19.74 -6.85
CA TYR A 42 -8.99 20.91 -7.27
C TYR A 42 -8.06 22.08 -7.63
N TYR A 43 -7.86 22.31 -8.93
CA TYR A 43 -6.89 23.28 -9.43
C TYR A 43 -7.58 24.61 -9.76
N PRO A 44 -7.11 25.77 -9.24
CA PRO A 44 -7.76 27.05 -9.49
C PRO A 44 -7.67 27.43 -10.98
N THR A 45 -8.70 28.12 -11.46
CA THR A 45 -8.73 28.74 -12.80
C THR A 45 -8.54 30.26 -12.70
N GLU A 46 -8.52 30.94 -13.85
CA GLU A 46 -8.53 32.41 -13.91
C GLU A 46 -9.77 33.04 -13.25
N LYS A 47 -10.87 32.28 -13.10
CA LYS A 47 -12.11 32.74 -12.49
C LYS A 47 -12.19 32.30 -11.04
N ALA A 48 -12.35 33.26 -10.14
CA ALA A 48 -12.56 33.00 -8.72
C ALA A 48 -13.78 32.07 -8.49
N GLY A 49 -13.60 31.07 -7.62
CA GLY A 49 -14.62 30.06 -7.34
C GLY A 49 -14.82 29.00 -8.44
N GLN A 50 -13.93 28.95 -9.43
CA GLN A 50 -13.89 27.88 -10.42
C GLN A 50 -12.60 27.07 -10.31
N PHE A 51 -12.77 25.76 -10.22
CA PHE A 51 -11.69 24.80 -10.08
C PHE A 51 -11.80 23.73 -11.17
N VAL A 52 -10.68 23.32 -11.73
CA VAL A 52 -10.58 22.21 -12.68
C VAL A 52 -10.23 20.94 -11.92
N THR A 53 -10.87 19.84 -12.27
CA THR A 53 -10.46 18.48 -11.93
C THR A 53 -10.00 17.77 -13.20
N TYR A 54 -9.03 16.88 -13.07
CA TYR A 54 -8.47 16.12 -14.20
C TYR A 54 -8.92 14.65 -14.14
N GLU A 55 -8.89 13.98 -15.29
CA GLU A 55 -9.09 12.53 -15.32
C GLU A 55 -7.96 11.82 -14.61
N THR A 56 -8.28 10.68 -13.99
CA THR A 56 -7.35 9.91 -13.18
C THR A 56 -7.12 8.55 -13.83
N GLU A 57 -5.87 8.14 -13.96
CA GLU A 57 -5.55 6.78 -14.38
C GLU A 57 -5.47 5.87 -13.16
N SER A 58 -6.21 4.76 -13.16
CA SER A 58 -6.23 3.83 -12.03
C SER A 58 -4.90 3.10 -11.86
N ASP A 59 -4.18 2.86 -12.96
CA ASP A 59 -2.89 2.16 -12.95
C ASP A 59 -1.77 2.98 -12.28
N LEU A 60 -1.94 4.30 -12.13
CA LEU A 60 -0.96 5.21 -11.53
C LEU A 60 -1.22 5.49 -10.04
N ARG A 61 -2.25 4.88 -9.45
CA ARG A 61 -2.61 5.11 -8.04
C ARG A 61 -1.67 4.35 -7.12
N ASP A 62 -1.27 4.99 -6.03
CA ASP A 62 -0.50 4.37 -4.94
C ASP A 62 -1.13 4.71 -3.58
N THR A 63 -0.67 4.03 -2.52
CA THR A 63 -1.15 4.22 -1.14
C THR A 63 0.00 4.39 -0.17
N GLU A 64 -0.12 5.41 0.68
CA GLU A 64 0.83 5.70 1.76
C GLU A 64 0.29 5.29 3.12
N ASN A 65 1.18 4.78 3.98
CA ASN A 65 0.86 4.48 5.38
C ASN A 65 1.23 5.68 6.26
N VAL A 66 0.23 6.48 6.62
CA VAL A 66 0.42 7.66 7.48
C VAL A 66 0.26 7.27 8.96
N PRO A 67 1.22 7.62 9.85
CA PRO A 67 1.05 7.43 11.27
C PRO A 67 -0.22 8.11 11.80
N LEU A 68 -1.00 7.42 12.63
CA LEU A 68 -2.31 7.92 13.11
C LEU A 68 -2.26 9.28 13.83
N LYS A 69 -1.10 9.62 14.40
CA LYS A 69 -0.89 10.90 15.12
C LYS A 69 -0.46 12.04 14.19
N ASP A 70 -0.13 11.75 12.94
CA ASP A 70 0.31 12.74 11.96
C ASP A 70 -0.88 13.22 11.11
N LYS A 71 -0.80 14.45 10.62
CA LYS A 71 -1.80 14.99 9.70
C LYS A 71 -1.49 14.51 8.28
N ILE A 72 -2.49 13.97 7.58
CA ILE A 72 -2.33 13.42 6.21
C ILE A 72 -1.71 14.45 5.26
N HIS A 73 -2.23 15.68 5.24
CA HIS A 73 -1.69 16.73 4.37
C HIS A 73 -0.24 17.07 4.72
N SER A 74 0.11 17.18 5.99
CA SER A 74 1.50 17.44 6.42
C SER A 74 2.46 16.31 6.04
N TYR A 75 2.03 15.06 6.18
CA TYR A 75 2.79 13.89 5.71
C TYR A 75 2.97 13.95 4.19
N PHE A 76 1.90 14.20 3.42
CA PHE A 76 1.95 14.30 1.97
C PHE A 76 2.95 15.34 1.47
N LYS A 77 2.97 16.55 2.08
CA LYS A 77 3.94 17.61 1.71
C LYS A 77 5.39 17.21 2.00
N ARG A 78 5.61 16.39 3.03
CA ARG A 78 6.94 16.00 3.50
C ARG A 78 7.50 14.78 2.76
N GLU A 79 6.66 13.76 2.55
CA GLU A 79 7.09 12.43 2.09
C GLU A 79 6.64 12.10 0.66
N VAL A 80 5.65 12.77 0.08
CA VAL A 80 5.11 12.41 -1.25
C VAL A 80 5.44 13.48 -2.29
N GLN A 81 5.00 14.72 -2.05
CA GLN A 81 5.13 15.82 -3.00
C GLN A 81 6.57 16.09 -3.48
N PRO A 82 7.63 15.96 -2.64
CA PRO A 82 9.00 16.14 -3.11
C PRO A 82 9.46 15.09 -4.13
N HIS A 83 8.84 13.92 -4.15
CA HIS A 83 9.19 12.81 -5.05
C HIS A 83 8.26 12.75 -6.26
N VAL A 84 6.98 13.11 -6.09
CA VAL A 84 5.98 13.12 -7.16
C VAL A 84 5.22 14.44 -7.12
N ALA A 85 5.73 15.44 -7.85
CA ALA A 85 5.22 16.81 -7.82
C ALA A 85 3.76 16.95 -8.28
N GLU A 86 3.28 16.02 -9.12
CA GLU A 86 1.92 16.01 -9.64
C GLU A 86 0.93 15.16 -8.83
N ALA A 87 1.41 14.48 -7.79
CA ALA A 87 0.55 13.71 -6.90
C ALA A 87 -0.46 14.63 -6.20
N TRP A 88 -1.59 14.05 -5.83
CA TRP A 88 -2.63 14.71 -5.03
C TRP A 88 -3.35 13.64 -4.21
N ILE A 89 -4.00 14.06 -3.13
CA ILE A 89 -4.58 13.21 -2.12
C ILE A 89 -6.05 12.92 -2.47
N ASN A 90 -6.40 11.65 -2.58
CA ASN A 90 -7.79 11.21 -2.58
C ASN A 90 -8.23 10.89 -1.14
N LEU A 91 -8.72 11.90 -0.43
CA LEU A 91 -9.06 11.76 1.00
C LEU A 91 -10.19 10.75 1.24
N ASP A 92 -11.16 10.65 0.34
CA ASP A 92 -12.31 9.74 0.45
C ASP A 92 -11.92 8.25 0.36
N ALA A 93 -10.75 7.95 -0.22
CA ALA A 93 -10.22 6.60 -0.29
C ALA A 93 -9.44 6.18 0.97
N THR A 94 -9.24 7.11 1.93
CA THR A 94 -8.46 6.87 3.15
C THR A 94 -9.16 5.87 4.06
N LYS A 95 -8.39 4.94 4.64
CA LYS A 95 -8.86 3.99 5.64
C LYS A 95 -8.06 4.14 6.92
N ILE A 96 -8.76 4.20 8.04
CA ILE A 96 -8.13 4.22 9.38
C ILE A 96 -8.11 2.80 9.91
N GLY A 97 -6.93 2.33 10.31
CA GLY A 97 -6.74 0.98 10.84
C GLY A 97 -5.49 0.86 11.71
N TYR A 98 -5.35 -0.31 12.32
CA TYR A 98 -4.16 -0.69 13.07
C TYR A 98 -3.56 -1.94 12.43
N GLU A 99 -2.23 -1.99 12.35
CA GLU A 99 -1.52 -3.19 11.90
C GLU A 99 -1.00 -3.96 13.11
N ILE A 100 -1.27 -5.28 13.14
CA ILE A 100 -0.69 -6.20 14.11
C ILE A 100 0.18 -7.17 13.33
N SER A 101 1.50 -7.04 13.48
CA SER A 101 2.44 -8.01 12.89
C SER A 101 2.36 -9.34 13.64
N PHE A 102 1.66 -10.30 13.05
CA PHE A 102 1.46 -11.59 13.70
C PHE A 102 2.77 -12.33 13.94
N ASN A 103 3.69 -12.29 12.97
CA ASN A 103 5.01 -12.88 13.14
C ASN A 103 5.81 -12.22 14.26
N LYS A 104 5.72 -10.90 14.43
CA LYS A 104 6.44 -10.23 15.52
C LYS A 104 5.96 -10.66 16.90
N TYR A 105 4.66 -10.80 17.10
CA TYR A 105 4.07 -11.00 18.43
C TYR A 105 3.71 -12.45 18.76
N PHE A 106 3.44 -13.27 17.75
CA PHE A 106 2.93 -14.63 17.91
C PHE A 106 3.84 -15.70 17.28
N TYR A 107 4.92 -15.33 16.60
CA TYR A 107 5.86 -16.33 16.10
C TYR A 107 6.56 -17.00 17.28
N LYS A 108 6.26 -18.29 17.45
CA LYS A 108 7.03 -19.18 18.30
C LYS A 108 8.03 -19.88 17.40
N HIS A 109 9.32 -19.66 17.68
CA HIS A 109 10.37 -20.39 17.02
C HIS A 109 10.17 -21.88 17.25
N THR A 110 9.95 -22.66 16.20
CA THR A 110 9.98 -24.11 16.30
C THR A 110 11.44 -24.54 16.44
N PRO A 111 11.86 -25.09 17.58
CA PRO A 111 13.21 -25.60 17.71
C PRO A 111 13.45 -26.67 16.64
N LEU A 112 14.66 -26.70 16.10
CA LEU A 112 15.06 -27.76 15.19
C LEU A 112 15.02 -29.12 15.93
N ARG A 113 14.78 -30.20 15.18
CA ARG A 113 14.90 -31.57 15.70
C ARG A 113 16.28 -31.76 16.33
N SER A 114 16.36 -32.57 17.38
CA SER A 114 17.66 -32.85 18.01
C SER A 114 18.55 -33.69 17.08
N ILE A 115 19.86 -33.65 17.29
CA ILE A 115 20.78 -34.48 16.52
C ILE A 115 20.53 -35.98 16.78
N GLU A 116 20.12 -36.32 18.00
CA GLU A 116 19.77 -37.68 18.39
C GLU A 116 18.53 -38.18 17.65
N GLU A 117 17.47 -37.36 17.54
CA GLU A 117 16.28 -37.68 16.75
C GLU A 117 16.62 -37.88 15.27
N VAL A 118 17.42 -36.97 14.70
CA VAL A 118 17.86 -37.08 13.31
C VAL A 118 18.68 -38.35 13.09
N THR A 119 19.56 -38.69 14.03
CA THR A 119 20.39 -39.90 13.94
C THR A 119 19.55 -41.17 14.03
N ALA A 120 18.57 -41.21 14.92
CA ALA A 120 17.65 -42.35 15.07
C ALA A 120 16.80 -42.57 13.81
N ASP A 121 16.27 -41.50 13.21
CA ASP A 121 15.54 -41.55 11.94
C ASP A 121 16.41 -42.11 10.81
N ILE A 122 17.68 -41.68 10.70
CA ILE A 122 18.61 -42.17 9.68
C ILE A 122 18.85 -43.67 9.83
N LEU A 123 19.16 -44.14 11.03
CA LEU A 123 19.43 -45.57 11.28
C LEU A 123 18.19 -46.44 11.03
N ALA A 124 17.00 -45.94 11.38
CA ALA A 124 15.74 -46.65 11.10
C ALA A 124 15.49 -46.76 9.59
N LEU A 125 15.77 -45.70 8.82
CA LEU A 125 15.66 -45.71 7.36
C LEU A 125 16.68 -46.66 6.71
N GLU A 126 17.92 -46.71 7.22
CA GLU A 126 18.94 -47.67 6.77
C GLU A 126 18.48 -49.11 6.99
N GLN A 127 17.98 -49.43 8.18
CA GLN A 127 17.51 -50.78 8.50
C GLN A 127 16.30 -51.20 7.66
N GLN A 128 15.37 -50.28 7.37
CA GLN A 128 14.25 -50.54 6.46
C GLN A 128 14.74 -50.80 5.02
N SER A 129 15.73 -50.04 4.56
CA SER A 129 16.33 -50.22 3.23
C SER A 129 17.04 -51.57 3.12
N ASP A 130 17.80 -51.96 4.13
CA ASP A 130 18.49 -53.25 4.16
C ASP A 130 17.50 -54.43 4.17
N GLY A 131 16.40 -54.31 4.92
CA GLY A 131 15.32 -55.30 4.91
C GLY A 131 14.65 -55.43 3.54
N LEU A 132 14.34 -54.31 2.89
CA LEU A 132 13.81 -54.28 1.53
C LEU A 132 14.76 -54.93 0.52
N ILE A 133 16.06 -54.69 0.64
CA ILE A 133 17.07 -55.30 -0.23
C ILE A 133 17.15 -56.82 0.01
N ALA A 134 17.11 -57.27 1.26
CA ALA A 134 17.13 -58.70 1.60
C ALA A 134 15.90 -59.44 1.04
N ASP A 135 14.72 -58.82 1.10
CA ASP A 135 13.48 -59.35 0.53
C ASP A 135 13.57 -59.47 -1.00
N ILE A 136 14.14 -58.48 -1.69
CA ILE A 136 14.34 -58.51 -3.16
C ILE A 136 15.36 -59.58 -3.57
N LEU A 137 16.38 -59.81 -2.75
CA LEU A 137 17.45 -60.78 -3.00
C LEU A 137 17.12 -62.21 -2.56
N ASN A 138 15.93 -62.46 -2.00
CA ASN A 138 15.50 -63.76 -1.45
C ASN A 138 16.51 -64.35 -0.45
N LEU A 139 17.05 -63.54 0.46
CA LEU A 139 18.00 -63.98 1.50
C LEU A 139 17.31 -64.48 2.80
N GLY A 140 16.07 -64.96 2.69
CA GLY A 140 15.27 -65.54 3.79
C GLY A 140 15.44 -67.05 3.95
#